data_AF-A0ABD0RGV6-F1
#
_entry.id   AF-A0ABD0RGV6-F1
#
_cell.length_a   1.000
_cell.length_b   1.000
_cell.length_c   1.000
_cell.angle_alpha   90.00
_cell.angle_beta   90.00
_cell.angle_gamma   90.00
#
_symmetry.space_group_name_H-M   'P 1'
#
loop_
_entity.id
_entity.type
_entity.pdbx_description
1 polymer ?
#
loop_
_entity_poly.entity_id
_entity_poly.type
_entity_poly.pdbx_seq_one_letter_code
_entity_poly.pdbx_strand_id
1 'polypeptide(L)'
;VSISIVNHSGPMMEGEQYELQCNVYNVAPVQYLTVKWYKEQTLLSQTTFTDTSITPVNETATLLIRPDRADDGAQYRCEAELNLGEVNPTESSGPLNVEVL
;
A
#
# COMPACT_ATOMS: atom_id res chain seq x y z
N VAL A 1 0.42 8.67 -4.95
CA VAL A 1 0.08 7.30 -4.52
C VAL A 1 -1.27 7.33 -3.82
N SER A 2 -2.15 6.35 -4.03
CA SER A 2 -3.44 6.25 -3.34
C SER A 2 -3.64 4.87 -2.72
N ILE A 3 -4.43 4.81 -1.66
CA ILE A 3 -4.79 3.58 -0.96
C ILE A 3 -6.31 3.44 -0.89
N SER A 4 -6.81 2.21 -1.01
CA SER A 4 -8.24 1.90 -0.93
C SER A 4 -8.49 0.45 -0.52
N ILE A 5 -9.70 0.13 -0.08
CA ILE A 5 -10.13 -1.24 0.19
C ILE A 5 -10.80 -1.80 -1.08
N VAL A 6 -10.42 -3.01 -1.49
CA VAL A 6 -10.96 -3.65 -2.70
C VAL A 6 -12.35 -4.20 -2.43
N ASN A 7 -13.32 -3.85 -3.28
CA ASN A 7 -14.69 -4.39 -3.30
C ASN A 7 -15.42 -4.37 -1.94
N HIS A 8 -15.06 -3.45 -1.05
CA HIS A 8 -15.66 -3.34 0.27
C HIS A 8 -15.96 -1.89 0.62
N SER A 9 -17.08 -1.71 1.31
CA SER A 9 -17.50 -0.44 1.88
C SER A 9 -18.10 -0.69 3.26
N GLY A 10 -17.91 0.28 4.15
CA GLY A 10 -18.34 0.17 5.54
C GLY A 10 -17.31 -0.48 6.46
N PRO A 11 -17.75 -0.87 7.67
CA PRO A 11 -16.87 -1.49 8.66
C PRO A 11 -16.43 -2.90 8.27
N MET A 12 -15.21 -3.24 8.64
CA MET A 12 -14.63 -4.57 8.57
C MET A 12 -15.15 -5.44 9.70
N MET A 13 -15.25 -6.75 9.48
CA MET A 13 -15.59 -7.73 10.50
C MET A 13 -14.31 -8.32 11.09
N GLU A 14 -14.24 -8.43 12.40
CA GLU A 14 -13.12 -9.07 13.11
C GLU A 14 -12.80 -10.46 12.53
N GLY A 15 -11.53 -10.68 12.19
CA GLY A 15 -11.00 -11.97 11.72
C GLY A 15 -11.25 -12.30 10.24
N GLU A 16 -12.12 -11.55 9.56
CA GLU A 16 -12.34 -11.69 8.11
C GLU A 16 -11.17 -11.12 7.30
N GLN A 17 -10.98 -11.65 6.08
CA GLN A 17 -9.89 -11.22 5.22
C GLN A 17 -10.33 -10.07 4.31
N TYR A 18 -9.56 -8.98 4.32
CA TYR A 18 -9.76 -7.83 3.45
C TYR A 18 -8.52 -7.59 2.60
N GLU A 19 -8.72 -7.06 1.40
CA GLU A 19 -7.66 -6.68 0.49
C GLU A 19 -7.56 -5.16 0.40
N LEU A 20 -6.41 -4.62 0.75
CA LEU A 20 -6.04 -3.25 0.51
C LEU A 20 -5.31 -3.16 -0.82
N GLN A 21 -5.53 -2.07 -1.54
CA GLN A 21 -4.89 -1.77 -2.81
C GLN A 21 -4.17 -0.43 -2.73
N CYS A 22 -2.92 -0.41 -3.21
CA CYS A 22 -2.10 0.78 -3.35
C CYS A 22 -1.85 1.04 -4.84
N ASN A 23 -2.28 2.19 -5.34
CA ASN A 23 -2.06 2.59 -6.73
C ASN A 23 -0.93 3.62 -6.82
N VAL A 24 0.09 3.29 -7.63
CA VAL A 24 1.26 4.13 -7.92
C VAL A 24 1.17 4.55 -9.37
N TYR A 25 1.15 5.86 -9.63
CA TYR A 25 0.94 6.41 -10.97
C TYR A 25 2.23 7.01 -11.53
N ASN A 26 2.44 6.87 -12.83
CA ASN A 26 3.52 7.49 -13.59
C ASN A 26 4.93 7.24 -13.01
N VAL A 27 5.22 5.99 -12.63
CA VAL A 27 6.51 5.60 -12.05
C VAL A 27 7.42 4.93 -13.08
N ALA A 28 8.71 5.29 -13.07
CA ALA A 28 9.73 4.64 -13.87
C ALA A 28 11.15 4.92 -13.34
N PRO A 29 12.11 3.99 -13.52
CA PRO A 29 11.92 2.62 -14.00
C PRO A 29 11.26 1.75 -12.92
N VAL A 30 10.23 0.99 -13.30
CA VAL A 30 9.39 0.27 -12.34
C VAL A 30 10.14 -0.86 -11.61
N GLN A 31 11.17 -1.42 -12.24
CA GLN A 31 12.06 -2.43 -11.63
C GLN A 31 12.75 -1.98 -10.33
N TYR A 32 12.80 -0.67 -10.06
CA TYR A 32 13.40 -0.10 -8.86
C TYR A 32 12.36 0.39 -7.84
N LEU A 33 11.09 0.20 -8.13
CA LEU A 33 10.00 0.54 -7.23
C LEU A 33 9.85 -0.53 -6.14
N THR A 34 9.76 -0.07 -4.90
CA THR A 34 9.28 -0.85 -3.76
C THR A 34 8.08 -0.15 -3.16
N VAL A 35 6.96 -0.85 -3.02
CA VAL A 35 5.80 -0.36 -2.27
C VAL A 35 5.83 -0.95 -0.87
N LYS A 36 5.98 -0.11 0.15
CA LYS A 36 5.98 -0.49 1.56
C LYS A 36 4.62 -0.24 2.18
N TRP A 37 4.16 -1.17 2.99
CA TRP A 37 2.88 -1.10 3.69
C TRP A 37 3.10 -0.83 5.17
N TYR A 38 2.41 0.16 5.69
CA TYR A 38 2.46 0.52 7.09
C TYR A 38 1.08 0.44 7.72
N LYS A 39 1.05 -0.04 8.95
CA LYS A 39 -0.04 0.15 9.90
C LYS A 39 0.51 0.99 11.04
N GLU A 40 -0.06 2.18 11.22
CA GLU A 40 0.51 3.24 12.02
C GLU A 40 1.94 3.59 11.54
N GLN A 41 2.95 3.32 12.39
CA GLN A 41 4.37 3.47 12.11
C GLN A 41 5.07 2.13 11.87
N THR A 42 4.34 1.02 11.94
CA THR A 42 4.88 -0.33 11.82
C THR A 42 4.85 -0.79 10.37
N LEU A 43 6.02 -1.14 9.82
CA LEU A 43 6.12 -1.77 8.50
C LEU A 43 5.55 -3.19 8.56
N LEU A 44 4.54 -3.47 7.74
CA LEU A 44 3.87 -4.77 7.66
C LEU A 44 4.43 -5.65 6.55
N SER A 45 4.60 -5.07 5.36
CA SER A 45 4.97 -5.81 4.16
C SER A 45 5.58 -4.86 3.13
N GLN A 46 6.19 -5.45 2.10
CA GLN A 46 6.78 -4.73 0.98
C GLN A 46 6.60 -5.53 -0.32
N THR A 47 6.31 -4.81 -1.40
CA THR A 47 6.07 -5.36 -2.73
C THR A 47 7.10 -4.77 -3.70
N THR A 48 7.78 -5.64 -4.42
CA THR A 48 8.71 -5.28 -5.50
C THR A 48 8.14 -5.71 -6.85
N PHE A 49 8.52 -5.02 -7.91
CA PHE A 49 8.00 -5.26 -9.25
C PHE A 49 9.07 -5.88 -10.14
N THR A 50 8.70 -6.86 -10.96
CA THR A 50 9.60 -7.52 -11.91
C THR A 50 9.49 -6.96 -13.33
N ASP A 51 8.55 -6.04 -13.57
CA ASP A 51 8.44 -5.34 -14.84
C ASP A 51 9.74 -4.53 -15.08
N THR A 52 10.25 -4.57 -16.31
CA THR A 52 11.48 -3.92 -16.73
C THR A 52 11.21 -2.65 -17.56
N SER A 53 9.99 -2.13 -17.52
CA SER A 53 9.62 -0.90 -18.20
C SER A 53 10.45 0.27 -17.66
N ILE A 54 11.18 0.88 -18.58
CA ILE A 54 11.95 2.10 -18.34
C ILE A 54 11.12 3.37 -18.55
N THR A 55 9.90 3.25 -19.09
CA THR A 55 8.96 4.35 -19.31
C THR A 55 7.92 4.42 -18.19
N PRO A 56 7.35 5.60 -17.89
CA PRO A 56 6.33 5.75 -16.84
C PRO A 56 5.16 4.79 -17.04
N VAL A 57 4.90 3.98 -16.02
CA VAL A 57 3.76 3.06 -15.95
C VAL A 57 2.95 3.30 -14.68
N ASN A 58 1.74 2.74 -14.64
CA ASN A 58 0.94 2.69 -13.43
C ASN A 58 1.02 1.28 -12.86
N GLU A 59 1.27 1.18 -11.57
CA GLU A 59 1.37 -0.09 -10.86
C GLU A 59 0.40 -0.16 -9.71
N THR A 60 0.05 -1.40 -9.37
CA THR A 60 -0.85 -1.69 -8.27
C THR A 60 -0.22 -2.76 -7.38
N ALA A 61 -0.05 -2.43 -6.10
CA ALA A 61 0.31 -3.40 -5.07
C ALA A 61 -0.90 -3.71 -4.20
N THR A 62 -0.97 -4.93 -3.65
CA THR A 62 -2.05 -5.33 -2.75
C THR A 62 -1.52 -5.89 -1.43
N LEU A 63 -2.30 -5.74 -0.37
CA LEU A 63 -2.02 -6.28 0.95
C LEU A 63 -3.27 -6.95 1.50
N LEU A 64 -3.14 -8.21 1.90
CA LEU A 64 -4.17 -8.92 2.64
C LEU A 64 -4.02 -8.64 4.13
N ILE A 65 -5.13 -8.23 4.76
CA ILE A 65 -5.21 -8.00 6.20
C ILE A 65 -6.31 -8.87 6.81
N ARG A 66 -6.17 -9.16 8.11
CA ARG A 66 -7.21 -9.73 8.97
C ARG A 66 -7.27 -8.86 10.23
N PRO A 67 -8.08 -7.79 10.24
CA PRO A 67 -8.16 -6.89 11.38
C PRO A 67 -8.82 -7.58 12.57
N ASP A 68 -8.42 -7.19 13.77
CA ASP A 68 -9.10 -7.53 15.01
C ASP A 68 -9.71 -6.29 15.68
N ARG A 69 -10.41 -6.46 16.81
CA ARG A 69 -11.04 -5.33 17.52
C ARG A 69 -10.06 -4.27 18.01
N ALA A 70 -8.79 -4.62 18.24
CA ALA A 70 -7.77 -3.65 18.63
C ALA A 70 -7.31 -2.78 17.46
N ASP A 71 -7.67 -3.16 16.23
CA ASP A 71 -7.37 -2.43 15.01
C ASP A 71 -8.44 -1.39 14.64
N ASP A 72 -9.52 -1.28 15.43
CA ASP A 72 -10.53 -0.26 15.21
C ASP A 72 -9.92 1.15 15.32
N GLY A 73 -10.10 1.94 14.27
CA GLY A 73 -9.47 3.26 14.11
C GLY A 73 -8.00 3.23 13.67
N ALA A 74 -7.40 2.05 13.44
CA ALA A 74 -6.02 1.95 12.97
C ALA A 74 -5.86 2.56 11.57
N GLN A 75 -4.71 3.18 11.34
CA GLN A 75 -4.36 3.82 10.08
C GLN A 75 -3.43 2.95 9.25
N TYR A 76 -3.87 2.66 8.02
CA TYR A 76 -3.03 2.04 7.01
C TYR A 76 -2.55 3.08 6.00
N ARG A 77 -1.33 2.90 5.51
CA ARG A 77 -0.77 3.70 4.41
C ARG A 77 0.20 2.86 3.60
N CYS A 78 0.35 3.20 2.33
CA CYS A 78 1.40 2.65 1.49
C CYS A 78 2.37 3.75 1.05
N GLU A 79 3.65 3.43 1.00
CA GLU A 79 4.71 4.30 0.50
C GLU A 79 5.33 3.68 -0.74
N ALA A 80 5.41 4.43 -1.83
CA ALA A 80 6.16 4.08 -3.01
C ALA A 80 7.56 4.68 -2.90
N GLU A 81 8.58 3.84 -2.83
CA GLU A 81 9.98 4.23 -2.84
C GLU A 81 10.63 3.78 -4.16
N LEU A 82 11.22 4.71 -4.89
CA LEU A 82 11.91 4.44 -6.15
C LEU A 82 13.43 4.55 -5.94
N ASN A 83 14.14 3.42 -5.97
CA ASN A 83 15.58 3.42 -5.70
C ASN A 83 16.41 3.71 -6.96
N LEU A 84 16.86 4.95 -7.13
CA LEU A 84 17.69 5.38 -8.27
C LEU A 84 19.18 5.50 -7.89
N GLY A 85 19.62 4.77 -6.85
CA GLY A 85 20.99 4.79 -6.36
C GLY A 85 21.25 5.93 -5.37
N GLU A 86 21.66 7.10 -5.86
CA GLU A 86 21.95 8.25 -4.99
C GLU A 86 20.67 8.98 -4.51
N VAL A 87 19.57 8.79 -5.24
CA VAL A 87 18.29 9.44 -4.95
C VAL A 87 17.21 8.37 -4.80
N ASN A 88 16.47 8.43 -3.69
CA ASN A 88 15.35 7.53 -3.41
C ASN A 88 14.06 8.35 -3.20
N PRO A 89 13.41 8.86 -4.27
CA PRO A 89 12.14 9.56 -4.12
C PRO A 89 11.13 8.64 -3.45
N THR A 90 10.41 9.17 -2.47
CA THR A 90 9.40 8.44 -1.70
C THR A 90 8.11 9.25 -1.69
N GLU A 91 7.01 8.59 -2.02
CA GLU A 91 5.67 9.17 -2.00
C GLU A 91 4.74 8.31 -1.14
N SER A 92 4.13 8.91 -0.12
CA SER A 92 3.14 8.24 0.72
C SER A 92 1.74 8.44 0.17
N SER A 93 0.89 7.43 0.32
CA SER A 93 -0.56 7.63 0.26
C SER A 93 -1.02 8.50 1.43
N GLY A 94 -2.25 9.02 1.33
CA GLY A 94 -3.00 9.45 2.50
C GLY A 94 -3.30 8.27 3.44
N PRO A 95 -3.72 8.54 4.69
CA PRO A 95 -4.11 7.50 5.62
C PRO A 95 -5.45 6.87 5.22
N LEU A 96 -5.56 5.56 5.41
CA LEU A 96 -6.80 4.80 5.36
C LEU A 96 -7.15 4.35 6.77
N ASN A 97 -8.19 4.94 7.35
CA ASN A 97 -8.72 4.50 8.64
C ASN A 97 -9.58 3.25 8.41
N VAL A 98 -9.37 2.21 9.20
CA VAL A 98 -10.27 1.06 9.23
C VAL A 98 -11.21 1.17 10.43
N GLU A 99 -12.45 0.73 10.24
CA GLU A 99 -13.44 0.56 11.31
C GLU A 99 -13.72 -0.94 11.44
N VAL A 100 -13.76 -1.48 12.65
CA VAL A 100 -13.86 -2.93 12.89
C VAL A 100 -15.00 -3.24 13.86
N LEU A 101 -15.87 -4.20 13.49
CA LEU A 101 -17.01 -4.70 14.27
C LEU A 101 -16.78 -6.12 14.83
#